data_AF-X1KH81-F1
#
_entry.id   AF-X1KH81-F1
#
_cell.length_a   1.000
_cell.length_b   1.000
_cell.length_c   1.000
_cell.angle_alpha   90.00
_cell.angle_beta   90.00
_cell.angle_gamma   90.00
#
_symmetry.space_group_name_H-M   'P 1'
#
loop_
_entity.id
_entity.type
_entity.pdbx_description
1 polymer ?
#
loop_
_entity_poly.entity_id
_entity_poly.type
_entity_poly.pdbx_seq_one_letter_code
_entity_poly.pdbx_strand_id
1 'polypeptide(L)'
;TYIEPYSETLIGKPEEYKRVWAEKVLKELIKKTNINLDKFILLAPKNYIKNLKTKIKNYEAPLNGYNMFQLPKRLNQLIDYYKNE
;
A
#
# COMPACT_ATOMS: atom_id res chain seq x y z
N THR A 1 0.39 -5.38 20.91
CA THR A 1 1.64 -5.62 20.17
C THR A 1 2.49 -4.38 20.25
N TYR A 2 3.68 -4.49 20.86
CA TYR A 2 4.68 -3.42 20.84
C TYR A 2 5.62 -3.66 19.65
N ILE A 3 5.92 -2.62 18.89
CA ILE A 3 6.87 -2.67 17.78
C ILE A 3 8.04 -1.80 18.20
N GLU A 4 9.25 -2.38 18.28
CA GLU A 4 10.46 -1.64 18.62
C GLU A 4 10.77 -0.57 17.57
N PRO A 5 11.41 0.55 17.94
CA PRO A 5 11.86 1.54 16.96
C PRO A 5 12.79 0.92 15.92
N TYR A 6 12.53 1.18 14.63
CA TYR A 6 13.36 0.68 13.54
C TYR A 6 13.48 1.71 12.43
N SER A 7 14.58 1.64 11.66
CA SER A 7 14.84 2.50 10.51
C SER A 7 14.97 1.65 9.23
N GLU A 8 13.87 1.02 8.82
CA GLU A 8 13.80 0.20 7.60
C GLU A 8 12.86 0.79 6.56
N THR A 9 13.29 0.72 5.30
CA THR A 9 12.53 1.22 4.15
C THR A 9 12.71 0.30 2.95
N LEU A 10 11.70 0.25 2.08
CA LEU A 10 11.83 -0.41 0.77
C LEU A 10 12.58 0.46 -0.25
N ILE A 11 12.76 1.75 0.05
CA ILE A 11 13.50 2.67 -0.82
C ILE A 11 14.96 2.20 -0.90
N GLY A 12 15.52 2.18 -2.11
CA GLY A 12 16.89 1.73 -2.36
C GLY A 12 17.12 0.21 -2.30
N LYS A 13 16.17 -0.59 -1.80
CA LYS A 13 16.31 -2.05 -1.79
C LYS A 13 16.22 -2.63 -3.22
N PRO A 14 16.92 -3.74 -3.52
CA PRO A 14 16.80 -4.45 -4.80
C PRO A 14 15.36 -4.87 -5.10
N GLU A 15 15.01 -5.01 -6.39
CA GLU A 15 13.65 -5.40 -6.79
C GLU A 15 13.25 -6.77 -6.22
N GLU A 16 14.20 -7.70 -6.17
CA GLU A 16 13.96 -9.03 -5.59
C GLU A 16 13.58 -8.96 -4.11
N TYR A 17 14.24 -8.08 -3.33
CA TYR A 17 13.87 -7.87 -1.93
C TYR A 17 12.44 -7.32 -1.81
N LYS A 18 12.06 -6.37 -2.67
CA LYS A 18 10.70 -5.81 -2.68
C LYS A 18 9.65 -6.85 -3.06
N ARG A 19 9.98 -7.77 -3.97
CA ARG A 19 9.12 -8.90 -4.36
C ARG A 19 8.88 -9.82 -3.18
N VAL A 20 9.94 -10.26 -2.51
CA VAL A 20 9.86 -11.12 -1.31
C VAL A 20 9.09 -10.43 -0.18
N TRP A 21 9.29 -9.13 0.03
CA TRP A 21 8.51 -8.35 1.00
C TRP A 21 7.01 -8.37 0.64
N ALA A 22 6.67 -8.13 -0.62
CA ALA A 22 5.28 -8.12 -1.08
C ALA A 22 4.61 -9.50 -0.92
N GLU A 23 5.33 -10.59 -1.18
CA GLU A 23 4.84 -11.95 -0.97
C GLU A 23 4.51 -12.23 0.50
N LYS A 24 5.34 -11.76 1.44
CA LYS A 24 5.07 -11.86 2.87
C LYS A 24 3.80 -11.10 3.26
N VAL A 25 3.63 -9.89 2.75
CA VAL A 25 2.41 -9.08 2.98
C VAL A 25 1.18 -9.78 2.43
N LEU A 26 1.23 -10.27 1.19
CA LEU A 26 0.11 -10.98 0.56
C LEU A 26 -0.26 -12.25 1.32
N LYS A 27 0.73 -13.01 1.80
CA LYS A 27 0.50 -14.21 2.61
C LYS A 27 -0.28 -13.92 3.88
N GLU A 28 -0.01 -12.79 4.54
CA GLU A 28 -0.77 -12.38 5.74
C GLU A 28 -2.16 -11.83 5.39
N LEU A 29 -2.29 -11.06 4.31
CA LEU A 29 -3.58 -10.52 3.85
C LEU A 29 -4.58 -11.64 3.48
N ILE A 30 -4.14 -12.68 2.77
CA ILE A 30 -4.99 -13.81 2.35
C ILE A 30 -5.64 -14.53 3.54
N LYS A 31 -5.03 -14.50 4.72
CA LYS A 31 -5.60 -15.12 5.93
C LYS A 31 -6.84 -14.38 6.45
N LYS A 32 -7.07 -13.15 6.01
CA LYS A 32 -8.11 -12.24 6.53
C LYS A 32 -9.03 -11.69 5.45
N THR A 33 -8.70 -11.90 4.18
CA THR A 33 -9.36 -11.26 3.03
C THR A 33 -9.37 -12.20 1.83
N ASN A 34 -10.34 -12.00 0.94
CA ASN A 34 -10.33 -12.62 -0.37
C ASN A 34 -9.68 -11.68 -1.39
N ILE A 35 -8.40 -11.90 -1.67
CA ILE A 35 -7.58 -11.08 -2.59
C ILE A 35 -8.18 -10.91 -3.99
N ASN A 36 -9.05 -11.84 -4.43
CA ASN A 36 -9.65 -11.78 -5.76
C ASN A 36 -11.01 -11.08 -5.78
N LEU A 37 -11.76 -11.09 -4.67
CA LEU A 37 -13.13 -10.57 -4.61
C LEU A 37 -13.20 -9.23 -3.88
N ASP A 38 -12.49 -9.10 -2.76
CA ASP A 38 -12.56 -7.92 -1.90
C ASP A 38 -12.00 -6.71 -2.62
N LYS A 39 -12.62 -5.54 -2.37
CA LYS A 39 -12.10 -4.27 -2.84
C LYS A 39 -11.03 -3.75 -1.90
N PHE A 40 -9.82 -3.53 -2.41
CA PHE A 40 -8.72 -2.95 -1.65
C PHE A 40 -8.54 -1.47 -1.97
N ILE A 41 -8.33 -0.64 -0.95
CA ILE A 41 -7.91 0.75 -1.12
C ILE A 41 -6.46 0.86 -0.62
N LEU A 42 -5.52 0.99 -1.54
CA LEU A 42 -4.09 1.02 -1.26
C LEU A 42 -3.61 2.46 -1.06
N LEU A 43 -3.49 2.88 0.19
CA LEU A 43 -3.06 4.22 0.60
C LEU A 43 -1.54 4.28 0.86
N ALA A 44 -0.74 3.90 -0.14
CA ALA A 44 0.73 3.83 -0.02
C ALA A 44 1.47 4.38 -1.26
N PRO A 45 2.75 4.77 -1.13
CA PRO A 45 3.56 5.17 -2.28
C PRO A 45 3.74 4.03 -3.30
N LYS A 46 4.03 4.40 -4.56
CA LYS A 46 4.21 3.47 -5.69
C LYS A 46 5.13 2.28 -5.38
N ASN A 47 6.22 2.51 -4.66
CA ASN A 47 7.22 1.47 -4.34
C ASN A 47 6.66 0.34 -3.47
N TYR A 48 5.65 0.62 -2.64
CA TYR A 48 5.01 -0.37 -1.77
C TYR A 48 3.87 -1.10 -2.49
N ILE A 49 3.21 -0.45 -3.45
CA ILE A 49 2.07 -1.00 -4.20
C ILE A 49 2.50 -1.88 -5.38
N LYS A 50 3.62 -1.53 -6.03
CA LYS A 50 4.04 -2.09 -7.34
C LYS A 50 3.96 -3.62 -7.41
N ASN A 51 4.43 -4.32 -6.37
CA ASN A 51 4.46 -5.78 -6.34
C ASN A 51 3.17 -6.40 -5.76
N LEU A 52 2.42 -5.67 -4.92
CA LEU A 52 1.13 -6.13 -4.39
C LEU A 52 0.04 -6.21 -5.47
N LYS A 53 -0.01 -5.22 -6.37
CA LYS A 53 -1.00 -5.15 -7.46
C LYS A 53 -0.88 -6.28 -8.48
N THR A 54 0.18 -7.08 -8.44
CA THR A 54 0.32 -8.27 -9.30
C THR A 54 -0.64 -9.39 -8.89
N LYS A 55 -1.10 -9.38 -7.64
CA LYS A 55 -2.01 -10.39 -7.09
C LYS A 55 -3.36 -9.80 -6.68
N ILE A 56 -3.38 -8.57 -6.15
CA ILE A 56 -4.63 -7.88 -5.82
C ILE A 56 -5.25 -7.35 -7.12
N LYS A 57 -6.37 -7.95 -7.53
CA LYS A 57 -7.03 -7.60 -8.80
C LYS A 57 -8.00 -6.43 -8.66
N ASN A 58 -8.79 -6.41 -7.58
CA ASN A 58 -9.81 -5.41 -7.33
C ASN A 58 -9.27 -4.36 -6.35
N TYR A 59 -8.57 -3.34 -6.87
CA TYR A 59 -8.00 -2.29 -6.03
C TYR A 59 -8.15 -0.88 -6.60
N GLU A 60 -8.19 0.08 -5.69
CA GLU A 60 -7.96 1.49 -5.94
C GLU A 60 -6.66 1.91 -5.26
N ALA A 61 -5.93 2.82 -5.89
CA ALA A 61 -4.70 3.37 -5.33
C ALA A 61 -4.68 4.90 -5.51
N PRO A 62 -5.57 5.63 -4.80
CA PRO A 62 -5.81 7.06 -5.04
C PRO A 62 -4.59 7.94 -4.76
N LEU A 63 -3.63 7.42 -3.99
CA LEU A 63 -2.40 8.11 -3.62
C LEU A 63 -1.17 7.66 -4.42
N ASN A 64 -1.35 6.77 -5.41
CA ASN A 64 -0.24 6.29 -6.23
C ASN A 64 0.33 7.41 -7.11
N GLY A 65 1.67 7.53 -7.13
CA GLY A 65 2.37 8.55 -7.92
C GLY A 65 2.74 9.81 -7.13
N TYR A 66 2.22 10.00 -5.92
CA TYR A 66 2.63 11.09 -5.04
C TYR A 66 3.86 10.72 -4.21
N ASN A 67 4.73 11.70 -3.98
CA ASN A 67 5.86 11.55 -3.07
C ASN A 67 5.43 11.73 -1.60
N MET A 68 6.31 11.37 -0.66
CA MET A 68 6.00 11.38 0.77
C MET A 68 5.54 12.75 1.32
N PHE A 69 6.04 13.85 0.75
CA PHE A 69 5.68 15.20 1.18
C PHE A 69 4.29 15.62 0.68
N GLN A 70 3.85 15.05 -0.43
CA GLN A 70 2.53 15.35 -1.02
C GLN A 70 1.41 14.51 -0.40
N LEU A 71 1.73 13.33 0.13
CA LEU A 71 0.74 12.37 0.64
C LEU A 71 -0.21 12.96 1.69
N PRO A 72 0.24 13.69 2.73
CA PRO A 72 -0.66 14.22 3.75
C PRO A 72 -1.71 15.18 3.16
N LYS A 73 -1.27 16.09 2.28
CA LYS A 73 -2.17 17.03 1.59
C LYS A 73 -3.19 16.29 0.73
N ARG A 74 -2.74 15.29 -0.05
CA ARG A 74 -3.62 14.51 -0.93
C ARG A 74 -4.61 13.65 -0.14
N LEU A 75 -4.17 13.08 0.98
CA LEU A 75 -5.05 12.33 1.87
C LEU A 75 -6.15 13.23 2.45
N ASN A 76 -5.83 14.44 2.91
CA ASN A 76 -6.84 15.38 3.39
C ASN A 76 -7.86 15.75 2.30
N GLN A 77 -7.39 16.04 1.08
CA GLN A 77 -8.29 16.29 -0.05
C GLN A 77 -9.21 15.10 -0.35
N LEU A 78 -8.69 13.88 -0.24
CA LEU A 78 -9.47 12.65 -0.45
C LEU A 78 -10.53 12.47 0.64
N ILE A 79 -10.17 12.75 1.90
CA ILE A 79 -11.11 12.74 3.03
C ILE A 79 -12.22 13.77 2.81
N ASP A 80 -11.87 14.99 2.40
CA ASP A 80 -12.84 16.06 2.15
C ASP A 80 -13.77 15.70 0.99
N TYR A 81 -13.24 15.08 -0.08
CA TYR A 81 -14.05 14.58 -1.19
C TYR A 81 -15.13 13.60 -0.70
N TYR A 82 -14.75 12.56 0.06
CA TYR A 82 -15.69 11.55 0.54
C TYR A 82 -16.63 12.01 1.65
N LYS A 83 -16.35 13.13 2.34
CA LYS A 83 -17.27 13.72 3.31
C LYS A 83 -18.41 14.50 2.66
N ASN A 84 -18.22 14.93 1.41
CA ASN A 84 -19.15 15.77 0.67
C ASN A 84 -19.89 15.00 -0.45
N GLU A 85 -19.66 13.69 -0.58
CA GLU A 85 -20.48 12.73 -1.35
C GLU A 85 -21.53 12.07 -0.44
#